data_AF-A0A392MXJ9-F1
#
_entry.id   AF-A0A392MXJ9-F1
#
_cell.length_a   1.000
_cell.length_b   1.000
_cell.length_c   1.000
_cell.angle_alpha   90.00
_cell.angle_beta   90.00
_cell.angle_gamma   90.00
#
_symmetry.space_group_name_H-M   'P 1'
#
loop_
_entity.id
_entity.type
_entity.pdbx_description
1 polymer ?
#
loop_
_entity_poly.entity_id
_entity_poly.type
_entity_poly.pdbx_seq_one_letter_code
_entity_poly.pdbx_strand_id
1 'polypeptide(L)'
;MVVQRRVKNPLEENTVVGITNYIDFGFELQTSVDDAIAANSISDSTFQIGASWQANKNFLLKAKVGPKSSTMALAFKSWWKPSFTFNVS
;
A
#
# COMPACT_ATOMS: atom_id res chain seq x y z
N MET A 1 -5.53 -0.95 9.47
CA MET A 1 -6.94 -0.66 9.87
C MET A 1 -7.88 -1.55 9.08
N VAL A 2 -8.84 -2.21 9.74
CA VAL A 2 -9.79 -3.13 9.08
C VAL A 2 -11.12 -2.42 8.88
N VAL A 3 -11.56 -2.29 7.64
CA VAL A 3 -12.87 -1.72 7.29
C VAL A 3 -13.76 -2.87 6.80
N GLN A 4 -14.87 -3.10 7.48
CA GLN A 4 -15.87 -4.07 7.04
C GLN A 4 -17.00 -3.35 6.32
N ARG A 5 -17.34 -3.81 5.11
CA ARG A 5 -18.52 -3.34 4.37
C ARG A 5 -19.59 -4.44 4.42
N ARG A 6 -20.81 -4.10 4.84
CA ARG A 6 -21.96 -5.00 4.69
C ARG A 6 -22.38 -5.04 3.22
N VAL A 7 -21.92 -6.06 2.50
CA VAL A 7 -22.37 -6.36 1.13
C VAL A 7 -23.23 -7.62 1.20
N LYS A 8 -24.51 -7.53 0.80
CA LYS A 8 -25.33 -8.71 0.52
C LYS A 8 -25.06 -9.13 -0.92
N ASN A 9 -24.33 -10.23 -1.11
CA ASN A 9 -24.13 -10.83 -2.42
C ASN A 9 -25.17 -11.96 -2.63
N PRO A 10 -26.15 -11.80 -3.53
CA PRO A 10 -27.19 -12.81 -3.77
C PRO A 10 -26.71 -14.05 -4.56
N LEU A 11 -25.44 -14.08 -5.02
CA LEU A 11 -24.86 -15.15 -5.83
C LEU A 11 -23.73 -15.93 -5.12
N GLU A 12 -23.47 -15.68 -3.84
CA GLU A 12 -22.44 -16.37 -3.04
C GLU A 12 -23.06 -17.07 -1.82
N GLU A 13 -22.44 -18.16 -1.37
CA GLU A 13 -22.86 -18.92 -0.19
C GLU A 13 -22.93 -18.03 1.08
N ASN A 14 -23.97 -18.24 1.89
CA ASN A 14 -24.33 -17.49 3.11
C ASN A 14 -23.24 -17.38 4.20
N THR A 15 -22.08 -18.01 3.99
CA THR A 15 -20.96 -18.12 4.93
C THR A 15 -19.92 -17.01 4.77
N VAL A 16 -19.92 -16.24 3.67
CA VAL A 16 -18.98 -15.14 3.45
C VAL A 16 -19.51 -13.84 4.07
N VAL A 17 -19.23 -13.65 5.36
CA VAL A 17 -19.64 -12.47 6.13
C VAL A 17 -18.67 -11.31 5.86
N GLY A 18 -18.81 -10.66 4.70
CA GLY A 18 -18.19 -9.37 4.39
C GLY A 18 -16.88 -9.40 3.59
N ILE A 19 -16.65 -8.35 2.80
CA ILE A 19 -15.37 -8.10 2.14
C ILE A 19 -14.47 -7.39 3.15
N THR A 20 -13.42 -8.05 3.60
CA THR A 20 -12.45 -7.43 4.51
C THR A 20 -11.56 -6.49 3.72
N ASN A 21 -11.71 -5.20 3.99
CA ASN A 21 -10.92 -4.15 3.38
C ASN A 21 -9.79 -3.79 4.36
N TYR A 22 -8.54 -4.03 3.95
CA TYR A 22 -7.37 -3.74 4.76
C TYR A 22 -6.70 -2.47 4.24
N ILE A 23 -6.54 -1.50 5.12
CA ILE A 23 -5.79 -0.27 4.83
C ILE A 23 -4.64 -0.19 5.82
N ASP A 24 -3.43 -0.30 5.32
CA ASP A 24 -2.21 -0.18 6.11
C ASP A 24 -1.43 1.05 5.68
N PHE A 25 -1.03 1.85 6.66
CA PHE A 25 -0.21 3.03 6.46
C PHE A 25 1.12 2.79 7.16
N GLY A 26 2.19 3.29 6.55
CA GLY A 26 3.53 3.24 7.12
C GLY A 26 4.31 4.47 6.73
N PHE A 27 5.36 4.75 7.47
CA PHE A 27 6.34 5.76 7.10
C PHE A 27 7.74 5.22 7.39
N GLU A 28 8.72 5.73 6.67
CA GLU A 28 10.13 5.38 6.79
C GLU A 28 10.92 6.68 6.92
N LEU A 29 11.73 6.79 7.98
CA LEU A 29 12.64 7.91 8.20
C LEU A 29 14.06 7.38 8.20
N GLN A 30 14.86 7.81 7.22
CA GLN A 30 16.28 7.49 7.14
C GLN A 30 17.07 8.74 7.50
N THR A 31 17.88 8.65 8.56
CA THR A 31 18.76 9.73 9.03
C THR A 31 20.15 9.17 9.36
N SER A 32 21.20 9.95 9.12
CA SER A 32 22.57 9.58 9.49
C SER A 32 22.84 9.96 10.95
N VAL A 33 23.42 9.05 11.74
CA VAL A 33 23.71 9.25 13.18
C VAL A 33 25.12 9.81 13.43
N ASP A 34 25.94 9.95 12.37
CA ASP A 34 27.33 10.38 12.50
C ASP A 34 27.44 11.91 12.53
N ASP A 35 27.97 12.49 13.61
CA ASP A 35 28.04 13.94 13.85
C ASP A 35 28.86 14.70 12.80
N ALA A 36 29.87 14.05 12.21
CA ALA A 36 30.67 14.62 11.12
C ALA A 36 29.90 14.70 9.78
N ILE A 37 28.88 13.86 9.60
CA ILE A 37 28.01 13.80 8.41
C ILE A 37 26.75 14.64 8.66
N ALA A 38 26.25 14.69 9.90
CA ALA A 38 25.05 15.42 10.35
C ALA A 38 25.05 16.91 9.96
N ALA A 39 26.22 17.57 9.99
CA ALA A 39 26.36 18.98 9.63
C ALA A 39 26.13 19.27 8.13
N ASN A 40 26.32 18.27 7.24
CA ASN A 40 26.02 18.36 5.81
C ASN A 40 24.75 17.58 5.42
N SER A 41 24.27 16.65 6.25
CA SER A 41 23.25 15.64 5.90
C SER A 41 21.83 15.92 6.39
N ILE A 42 21.55 17.10 6.95
CA ILE A 42 20.15 17.59 7.07
C ILE A 42 19.48 17.52 5.68
N SER A 43 20.26 17.73 4.61
CA SER A 43 19.80 17.63 3.22
C SER A 43 19.66 16.19 2.69
N ASP A 44 20.24 15.17 3.35
CA ASP A 44 20.24 13.78 2.87
C ASP A 44 19.26 12.86 3.62
N SER A 45 18.73 13.35 4.74
CA SER A 45 17.66 12.71 5.49
C SER A 45 16.43 12.53 4.60
N THR A 46 15.94 11.29 4.49
CA THR A 46 14.83 10.96 3.58
C THR A 46 13.65 10.46 4.37
N PHE A 47 12.49 11.07 4.13
CA PHE A 47 11.23 10.70 4.76
C PHE A 47 10.26 10.17 3.70
N GLN A 48 9.83 8.92 3.80
CA GLN A 48 8.89 8.32 2.87
C GLN A 48 7.61 7.95 3.61
N ILE A 49 6.47 8.16 2.96
CA ILE A 49 5.16 7.73 3.44
C ILE A 49 4.64 6.67 2.48
N GLY A 50 4.14 5.57 3.02
CA GLY A 50 3.53 4.47 2.28
C GLY A 50 2.10 4.24 2.73
N ALA A 51 1.24 3.90 1.76
CA ALA A 51 -0.08 3.38 2.01
C ALA A 51 -0.29 2.12 1.16
N SER A 52 -0.93 1.12 1.75
CA SER A 52 -1.41 -0.04 1.03
C SER A 52 -2.88 -0.27 1.34
N TRP A 53 -3.65 -0.42 0.28
CA TRP A 53 -5.07 -0.63 0.33
C TRP A 53 -5.44 -1.90 -0.40
N GLN A 54 -5.82 -2.92 0.38
CA GLN A 54 -6.44 -4.13 -0.14
C GLN A 54 -7.95 -3.98 -0.09
N ALA A 55 -8.53 -3.52 -1.20
CA ALA A 55 -9.97 -3.24 -1.27
C ALA A 55 -10.83 -4.52 -1.27
N ASN A 56 -10.28 -5.62 -1.79
CA ASN A 56 -10.87 -6.97 -1.84
C ASN A 56 -9.74 -8.03 -2.00
N LYS A 57 -10.02 -9.34 -1.91
CA LYS A 57 -9.09 -10.45 -2.25
C LYS A 57 -8.45 -10.31 -3.64
N ASN A 58 -9.08 -9.57 -4.53
CA ASN A 58 -8.69 -9.43 -5.93
C ASN A 58 -8.06 -8.07 -6.29
N PHE A 59 -8.05 -7.10 -5.38
CA PHE A 59 -7.55 -5.75 -5.67
C PHE A 59 -6.64 -5.25 -4.55
N LEU A 60 -5.40 -4.92 -4.92
CA LEU A 60 -4.38 -4.39 -4.03
C LEU A 60 -3.74 -3.17 -4.67
N LEU A 61 -3.86 -2.03 -4.01
CA LEU A 61 -3.16 -0.79 -4.35
C LEU A 61 -2.08 -0.56 -3.31
N LYS A 62 -0.87 -0.24 -3.76
CA LYS A 62 0.24 0.21 -2.93
C LYS A 62 0.78 1.51 -3.51
N ALA A 63 1.00 2.49 -2.66
CA ALA A 63 1.64 3.73 -3.04
C ALA A 63 2.67 4.08 -1.97
N LYS A 64 3.81 4.60 -2.42
CA LYS A 64 4.89 5.10 -1.58
C LYS A 64 5.35 6.41 -2.18
N VAL A 65 5.45 7.45 -1.39
CA VAL A 65 5.85 8.79 -1.83
C VAL A 65 6.89 9.32 -0.86
N GLY A 66 7.97 9.87 -1.39
CA GLY A 66 8.97 10.58 -0.60
C GLY A 66 9.90 11.43 -1.47
N PRO A 67 10.76 12.25 -0.84
CA PRO A 67 11.62 13.23 -1.51
C PRO A 67 12.56 12.63 -2.56
N LYS A 68 13.00 11.38 -2.38
CA LYS A 68 13.93 10.70 -3.30
C LYS A 68 13.25 9.76 -4.29
N SER A 69 12.06 9.25 -3.99
CA SER A 69 11.38 8.24 -4.82
C SER A 69 9.88 8.22 -4.55
N SER A 70 9.10 8.11 -5.63
CA SER A 70 7.65 7.95 -5.57
C SER A 70 7.25 6.76 -6.44
N THR A 71 6.61 5.77 -5.85
CA THR A 71 6.24 4.51 -6.50
C THR A 71 4.78 4.20 -6.25
N MET A 72 4.08 3.71 -7.27
CA MET A 72 2.70 3.24 -7.19
C MET A 72 2.56 1.91 -7.90
N ALA A 73 2.02 0.92 -7.18
CA ALA A 73 1.75 -0.42 -7.68
C ALA A 73 0.26 -0.77 -7.53
N LEU A 74 -0.33 -1.27 -8.60
CA LEU A 74 -1.70 -1.75 -8.68
C LEU A 74 -1.68 -3.21 -9.09
N ALA A 75 -2.23 -4.08 -8.25
CA ALA A 75 -2.41 -5.49 -8.57
C ALA A 75 -3.90 -5.83 -8.61
N PHE A 76 -4.34 -6.36 -9.75
CA PHE A 76 -5.70 -6.83 -9.97
C PHE A 76 -5.68 -8.31 -10.38
N LYS A 77 -6.33 -9.13 -9.55
CA LYS A 77 -6.51 -10.56 -9.78
C LYS A 77 -7.92 -10.80 -10.33
N SER A 78 -8.03 -11.00 -11.64
CA SER A 78 -9.31 -11.38 -12.25
C SER A 78 -9.67 -12.83 -11.92
N TRP A 79 -10.97 -13.13 -11.87
CA TRP A 79 -11.49 -14.50 -11.72
C TRP A 79 -11.34 -15.33 -13.01
N TRP A 80 -11.19 -14.64 -14.15
CA TRP A 80 -10.88 -15.21 -15.44
C TRP A 80 -9.40 -14.95 -15.70
N LYS A 81 -8.58 -15.98 -15.93
CA LYS A 81 -7.15 -15.80 -16.29
C LYS A 81 -7.08 -14.86 -17.51
N PRO A 82 -6.67 -13.60 -17.35
CA PRO A 82 -5.40 -13.24 -16.73
C PRO A 82 -5.50 -12.30 -15.51
N SER A 83 -4.47 -12.34 -14.67
CA SER A 83 -4.20 -11.34 -13.63
C SER A 83 -3.28 -10.24 -14.18
N PHE A 84 -3.52 -9.00 -13.77
CA PHE A 84 -2.73 -7.85 -14.21
C PHE A 84 -2.06 -7.17 -13.02
N THR A 85 -0.78 -6.83 -13.18
CA THR A 85 -0.03 -6.04 -12.22
C THR A 85 0.63 -4.90 -12.95
N PHE A 86 0.40 -3.68 -12.49
CA PHE A 86 0.97 -2.46 -13.02
C PHE A 86 1.80 -1.78 -11.93
N ASN A 87 3.01 -1.36 -12.25
CA ASN A 87 3.92 -0.69 -11.33
C ASN A 87 4.60 0.49 -12.02
N VAL A 88 4.67 1.62 -11.32
CA VAL A 88 5.33 2.86 -11.76
C VAL A 88 6.19 3.33 -10.61
N SER A 89 7.48 3.60 -10.86
CA SER A 89 8.48 3.98 -9.87
C SER A 89 9.28 5.20 -10.30
#